data_AF-A0A5C1MET4-F1
#
_entry.id   AF-A0A5C1MET4-F1
#
_cell.length_a   1.000
_cell.length_b   1.000
_cell.length_c   1.000
_cell.angle_alpha   90.00
_cell.angle_beta   90.00
_cell.angle_gamma   90.00
#
_symmetry.space_group_name_H-M   'P 1'
#
loop_
_entity.id
_entity.type
_entity.pdbx_description
1 polymer ?
#
loop_
_entity_poly.entity_id
_entity_poly.type
_entity_poly.pdbx_seq_one_letter_code
_entity_poly.pdbx_strand_id
1 'polypeptide(L)'
;MFRLPKGRPLYENMGLSGLRLPDITAKLSFAKFTGYAHFVFSSAYVILVFESGKLVSLMTKEGENPPQKSGFEAMVDLARLITSAEHGTISVYQLSTDLTMCIQALLQGKALYRSQELALVDIKTLLARIKDNRMNGCLRIYTNERLAMIFYKDGNPLGFFNDGSETIETTPGDSQHIAKLPGAKLDLFTTVNPDELMALNLLEIIDVGQIWEAAQNSRKAAMHKLSKEQEGRQRLVREDRLSALEESVTAVCVDYLGDMGNKILEKELQAAGGNTCLRSVEEAAQLITALERGAKLLMVGQPRINKMKESISSVIEQAGIV
;
A
#
# COMPACT_ATOMS: atom_id res chain seq x y z
N MET A 1 17.49 7.03 -0.13
CA MET A 1 17.08 6.23 1.04
C MET A 1 17.70 6.83 2.31
N PHE A 2 16.91 7.05 3.35
CA PHE A 2 17.38 7.66 4.61
C PHE A 2 17.97 6.56 5.51
N ARG A 3 19.30 6.46 5.57
CA ARG A 3 20.01 5.47 6.41
C ARG A 3 20.15 5.97 7.85
N LEU A 4 19.79 5.11 8.79
CA LEU A 4 19.92 5.31 10.23
C LEU A 4 20.93 4.32 10.84
N PRO A 5 21.55 4.70 11.96
CA PRO A 5 22.34 3.80 12.80
C PRO A 5 21.56 2.56 13.21
N LYS A 6 22.11 1.35 12.96
CA LYS A 6 21.42 0.10 13.31
C LYS A 6 21.64 -0.38 14.75
N GLY A 7 22.73 0.02 15.41
CA GLY A 7 23.08 -0.51 16.73
C GLY A 7 23.00 -2.03 16.79
N ARG A 8 22.30 -2.58 17.81
CA ARG A 8 22.09 -4.03 17.95
C ARG A 8 20.77 -4.46 17.28
N PRO A 9 20.80 -5.30 16.23
CA PRO A 9 19.58 -5.85 15.63
C PRO A 9 18.89 -6.84 16.57
N LEU A 10 17.59 -6.66 16.80
CA LEU A 10 16.73 -7.64 17.49
C LEU A 10 15.94 -8.48 16.48
N TYR A 11 15.45 -7.83 15.44
CA TYR A 11 14.74 -8.45 14.31
C TYR A 11 15.12 -7.69 13.04
N GLU A 12 15.33 -8.40 11.93
CA GLU A 12 15.60 -7.77 10.64
C GLU A 12 14.73 -8.37 9.53
N ASN A 13 14.15 -7.50 8.71
CA ASN A 13 13.40 -7.83 7.51
C ASN A 13 12.28 -8.87 7.73
N MET A 14 11.66 -8.84 8.91
CA MET A 14 10.55 -9.73 9.24
C MET A 14 9.30 -9.29 8.49
N GLY A 15 8.59 -10.23 7.85
CA GLY A 15 7.34 -9.93 7.16
C GLY A 15 6.24 -9.45 8.12
N LEU A 16 5.41 -8.51 7.66
CA LEU A 16 4.31 -7.95 8.46
C LEU A 16 3.05 -8.83 8.52
N SER A 17 3.04 -9.96 7.82
CA SER A 17 1.89 -10.88 7.73
C SER A 17 1.46 -11.37 9.11
N GLY A 18 0.21 -11.09 9.48
CA GLY A 18 -0.37 -11.51 10.75
C GLY A 18 0.01 -10.65 11.95
N LEU A 19 0.86 -9.63 11.77
CA LEU A 19 1.15 -8.66 12.83
C LEU A 19 0.06 -7.59 12.90
N ARG A 20 -0.23 -7.15 14.12
CA ARG A 20 -1.17 -6.06 14.40
C ARG A 20 -0.41 -4.89 15.01
N LEU A 21 -0.64 -3.69 14.50
CA LEU A 21 0.04 -2.50 14.99
C LEU A 21 -0.11 -2.28 16.51
N PRO A 22 -1.32 -2.42 17.12
CA PRO A 22 -1.47 -2.31 18.57
C PRO A 22 -0.62 -3.32 19.35
N ASP A 23 -0.49 -4.55 18.85
CA ASP A 23 0.27 -5.60 19.54
C ASP A 23 1.78 -5.31 19.47
N ILE A 24 2.26 -4.78 18.34
CA ILE A 24 3.66 -4.35 18.18
C ILE A 24 3.96 -3.20 19.15
N THR A 25 3.16 -2.14 19.16
CA THR A 25 3.42 -0.97 20.00
C THR A 25 3.29 -1.31 21.49
N ALA A 26 2.30 -2.13 21.88
CA ALA A 26 2.14 -2.60 23.24
C ALA A 26 3.34 -3.45 23.70
N LYS A 27 3.84 -4.37 22.85
CA LYS A 27 5.00 -5.20 23.17
C LYS A 27 6.27 -4.39 23.37
N LEU A 28 6.54 -3.42 22.48
CA LEU A 28 7.71 -2.55 22.60
C LEU A 28 7.60 -1.64 23.84
N SER A 29 6.39 -1.16 24.15
CA SER A 29 6.14 -0.35 25.34
C SER A 29 6.33 -1.14 26.64
N PHE A 30 5.68 -2.30 26.75
CA PHE A 30 5.76 -3.17 27.93
C PHE A 30 7.19 -3.66 28.21
N ALA A 31 7.95 -3.97 27.16
CA ALA A 31 9.34 -4.40 27.27
C ALA A 31 10.31 -3.26 27.66
N LYS A 32 9.83 -2.02 27.89
CA LYS A 32 10.63 -0.82 28.10
C LYS A 32 11.71 -0.65 27.02
N PHE A 33 11.33 -0.91 25.77
CA PHE A 33 12.26 -0.89 24.65
C PHE A 33 12.88 0.49 24.43
N THR A 34 14.17 0.51 24.09
CA THR A 34 14.94 1.71 23.70
C THR A 34 15.62 1.45 22.36
N GLY A 35 15.31 2.28 21.36
CA GLY A 35 15.77 2.11 19.99
C GLY A 35 14.70 2.51 18.98
N TYR A 36 14.69 1.87 17.82
CA TYR A 36 13.65 2.15 16.82
C TYR A 36 13.16 0.90 16.08
N ALA A 37 11.93 0.98 15.58
CA ALA A 37 11.37 0.06 14.61
C ALA A 37 11.27 0.75 13.25
N HIS A 38 11.72 0.08 12.20
CA HIS A 38 11.73 0.57 10.83
C HIS A 38 10.86 -0.34 9.97
N PHE A 39 9.79 0.22 9.45
CA PHE A 39 8.88 -0.44 8.52
C PHE A 39 9.22 -0.01 7.11
N VAL A 40 9.36 -0.97 6.21
CA VAL A 40 9.66 -0.72 4.79
C VAL A 40 8.55 -1.33 3.95
N PHE A 41 7.98 -0.51 3.08
CA PHE A 41 6.98 -0.88 2.08
C PHE A 41 7.52 -0.55 0.68
N SER A 42 6.78 -0.89 -0.37
CA SER A 42 7.21 -0.63 -1.76
C SER A 42 7.30 0.87 -2.07
N SER A 43 6.41 1.68 -1.50
CA SER A 43 6.26 3.11 -1.79
C SER A 43 6.63 4.02 -0.62
N ALA A 44 6.80 3.47 0.58
CA ALA A 44 6.97 4.24 1.81
C ALA A 44 7.86 3.52 2.83
N TYR A 45 8.37 4.29 3.80
CA TYR A 45 8.93 3.74 5.03
C TYR A 45 8.44 4.53 6.24
N VAL A 46 8.40 3.85 7.38
CA VAL A 46 7.96 4.43 8.65
C VAL A 46 8.98 4.10 9.73
N ILE A 47 9.32 5.07 10.56
CA ILE A 47 10.24 4.90 11.69
C ILE A 47 9.53 5.28 12.99
N LEU A 48 9.54 4.36 13.95
CA LEU A 48 9.05 4.55 15.32
C LEU A 48 10.25 4.54 16.25
N VAL A 49 10.45 5.61 17.01
CA VAL A 49 11.53 5.71 17.99
C VAL A 49 10.94 5.55 19.38
N PHE A 50 11.51 4.63 20.16
CA PHE A 50 11.11 4.33 21.52
C PHE A 50 12.24 4.65 22.50
N GLU A 51 11.88 5.20 23.64
CA GLU A 51 12.77 5.39 24.78
C GLU A 51 12.13 4.81 26.03
N SER A 52 12.74 3.79 26.64
CA SER A 52 12.23 3.12 27.84
C SER A 52 10.74 2.73 27.75
N GLY A 53 10.30 2.32 26.56
CA GLY A 53 8.91 1.93 26.27
C GLY A 53 7.95 3.07 25.90
N LYS A 54 8.40 4.33 25.94
CA LYS A 54 7.63 5.49 25.46
C LYS A 54 7.87 5.67 23.96
N LEU A 55 6.81 5.89 23.19
CA LEU A 55 6.95 6.24 21.78
C LEU A 55 7.21 7.74 21.67
N VAL A 56 8.48 8.11 21.49
CA VAL A 56 8.93 9.51 21.54
C VAL A 56 8.91 10.20 20.18
N SER A 57 8.99 9.42 19.10
CA SER A 57 8.87 9.96 17.74
C SER A 57 8.31 8.93 16.79
N LEU A 58 7.50 9.39 15.84
CA LEU A 58 6.98 8.59 14.74
C LEU A 58 7.00 9.41 13.48
N MET A 59 7.52 8.83 12.39
CA MET A 59 7.70 9.51 11.11
C MET A 59 7.37 8.58 9.95
N THR A 60 6.65 9.10 8.95
CA THR A 60 6.39 8.41 7.69
C THR A 60 6.92 9.24 6.53
N LYS A 61 7.55 8.57 5.56
CA LYS A 61 7.92 9.15 4.28
C LYS A 61 7.47 8.24 3.14
N GLU A 62 6.67 8.78 2.23
CA GLU A 62 6.14 8.12 1.03
C GLU A 62 6.82 8.77 -0.18
N GLY A 63 7.53 8.02 -1.03
CA GLY A 63 8.26 8.57 -2.18
C GLY A 63 9.22 9.74 -1.89
N GLU A 64 9.46 10.59 -2.90
CA GLU A 64 10.35 11.77 -2.81
C GLU A 64 9.63 13.09 -2.57
N ASN A 65 8.35 13.21 -2.97
CA ASN A 65 7.64 14.48 -3.12
C ASN A 65 6.62 14.89 -2.02
N PRO A 66 5.91 14.00 -1.30
CA PRO A 66 5.09 14.47 -0.20
C PRO A 66 5.94 14.85 1.02
N PRO A 67 5.49 15.83 1.82
CA PRO A 67 6.16 16.20 3.05
C PRO A 67 6.20 15.01 4.00
N GLN A 68 7.30 14.93 4.76
CA GLN A 68 7.42 13.99 5.87
C GLN A 68 6.29 14.23 6.87
N LYS A 69 5.51 13.19 7.18
CA LYS A 69 4.46 13.24 8.19
C LYS A 69 5.00 12.74 9.53
N SER A 70 4.41 13.20 10.63
CA SER A 70 4.83 12.80 11.98
C SER A 70 3.64 12.64 12.92
N GLY A 71 3.87 12.01 14.08
CA GLY A 71 2.87 11.87 15.14
C GLY A 71 1.62 11.11 14.67
N PHE A 72 0.44 11.69 14.91
CA PHE A 72 -0.85 11.07 14.61
C PHE A 72 -1.02 10.71 13.12
N GLU A 73 -0.72 11.64 12.21
CA GLU A 73 -0.88 11.40 10.76
C GLU A 73 -0.02 10.23 10.28
N ALA A 74 1.21 10.15 10.79
CA ALA A 74 2.12 9.09 10.42
C ALA A 74 1.71 7.73 11.04
N MET A 75 1.06 7.73 12.22
CA MET A 75 0.46 6.53 12.81
C MET A 75 -0.72 6.01 11.97
N VAL A 76 -1.57 6.91 11.48
CA VAL A 76 -2.67 6.58 10.57
C VAL A 76 -2.12 5.98 9.27
N ASP A 77 -1.08 6.58 8.70
CA ASP A 77 -0.45 6.03 7.50
C ASP A 77 0.17 4.66 7.73
N LEU A 78 0.85 4.45 8.86
CA LEU A 78 1.38 3.14 9.21
C LEU A 78 0.28 2.07 9.32
N ALA A 79 -0.82 2.38 9.99
CA ALA A 79 -1.95 1.46 10.10
C ALA A 79 -2.55 1.14 8.72
N ARG A 80 -2.70 2.16 7.86
CA ARG A 80 -3.13 2.00 6.46
C ARG A 80 -2.16 1.09 5.69
N LEU A 81 -0.86 1.33 5.78
CA LEU A 81 0.17 0.56 5.07
C LEU A 81 0.21 -0.90 5.52
N ILE A 82 0.21 -1.18 6.83
CA ILE A 82 0.21 -2.55 7.36
C ILE A 82 -1.08 -3.29 6.97
N THR A 83 -2.24 -2.62 7.02
CA THR A 83 -3.51 -3.26 6.66
C THR A 83 -3.69 -3.42 5.15
N SER A 84 -3.00 -2.61 4.33
CA SER A 84 -3.06 -2.72 2.88
C SER A 84 -2.56 -4.09 2.37
N ALA A 85 -2.81 -4.38 1.10
CA ALA A 85 -2.29 -5.58 0.45
C ALA A 85 -0.79 -5.47 0.10
N GLU A 86 -0.12 -4.39 0.49
CA GLU A 86 1.32 -4.23 0.24
C GLU A 86 2.13 -5.18 1.14
N HIS A 87 3.10 -5.86 0.54
CA HIS A 87 4.11 -6.57 1.30
C HIS A 87 5.07 -5.55 1.92
N GLY A 88 5.13 -5.53 3.24
CA GLY A 88 6.11 -4.76 3.99
C GLY A 88 6.89 -5.63 4.96
N THR A 89 8.03 -5.09 5.38
CA THR A 89 8.89 -5.69 6.40
C THR A 89 9.06 -4.76 7.58
N ILE A 90 9.39 -5.33 8.74
CA ILE A 90 9.81 -4.62 9.94
C ILE A 90 11.20 -5.08 10.36
N SER A 91 12.05 -4.12 10.71
CA SER A 91 13.30 -4.33 11.41
C SER A 91 13.28 -3.56 12.73
N VAL A 92 13.77 -4.16 13.81
CA VAL A 92 13.80 -3.57 15.14
C VAL A 92 15.23 -3.57 15.65
N TYR A 93 15.70 -2.39 16.03
CA TYR A 93 17.08 -2.09 16.35
C TYR A 93 17.16 -1.49 17.75
N GLN A 94 17.81 -2.21 18.66
CA GLN A 94 18.07 -1.73 20.01
C GLN A 94 19.28 -0.80 20.01
N LEU A 95 19.13 0.36 20.64
CA LEU A 95 20.16 1.40 20.70
C LEU A 95 20.43 1.81 22.15
N SER A 96 21.55 2.48 22.38
CA SER A 96 21.76 3.22 23.62
C SER A 96 20.77 4.39 23.72
N THR A 97 20.55 4.89 24.94
CA THR A 97 19.72 6.09 25.17
C THR A 97 20.24 7.29 24.38
N ASP A 98 21.54 7.57 24.46
CA ASP A 98 22.15 8.70 23.75
C ASP A 98 21.94 8.63 22.24
N LEU A 99 22.08 7.44 21.65
CA LEU A 99 21.87 7.24 20.21
C LEU A 99 20.40 7.35 19.82
N THR A 100 19.50 6.85 20.66
CA THR A 100 18.05 7.02 20.49
C THR A 100 17.68 8.50 20.46
N MET A 101 18.19 9.29 21.42
CA MET A 101 17.97 10.74 21.48
C MET A 101 18.49 11.45 20.23
N CYS A 102 19.67 11.05 19.78
CA CYS A 102 20.29 11.57 18.56
C CYS A 102 19.46 11.27 17.30
N ILE A 103 18.91 10.06 17.17
CA ILE A 103 18.02 9.70 16.06
C ILE A 103 16.73 10.50 16.14
N GLN A 104 16.08 10.59 17.31
CA GLN A 104 14.87 11.38 17.46
C GLN A 104 15.09 12.84 17.03
N ALA A 105 16.16 13.47 17.53
CA ALA A 105 16.53 14.82 17.17
C ALA A 105 16.70 14.95 15.65
N LEU A 106 17.39 14.00 15.01
CA LEU A 106 17.56 13.97 13.56
C LEU A 106 16.23 13.84 12.80
N LEU A 107 15.32 12.97 13.23
CA LEU A 107 14.03 12.77 12.56
C LEU A 107 13.14 14.01 12.59
N GLN A 108 13.28 14.83 13.64
CA GLN A 108 12.56 16.09 13.80
C GLN A 108 13.38 17.31 13.33
N GLY A 109 14.62 17.07 12.91
CA GLY A 109 15.57 18.09 12.52
C GLY A 109 15.23 18.73 11.18
N LYS A 110 15.60 20.00 11.04
CA LYS A 110 15.52 20.72 9.76
C LYS A 110 16.85 20.59 9.04
N ALA A 111 16.81 20.22 7.77
CA ALA A 111 18.03 20.16 6.98
C ALA A 111 18.50 21.57 6.62
N LEU A 112 19.69 21.94 7.10
CA LEU A 112 20.36 23.17 6.72
C LEU A 112 21.12 22.99 5.40
N TYR A 113 21.74 21.82 5.23
CA TYR A 113 22.43 21.43 4.00
C TYR A 113 22.04 20.00 3.62
N ARG A 114 21.83 19.76 2.32
CA ARG A 114 21.52 18.43 1.77
C ARG A 114 22.39 18.10 0.57
N SER A 115 22.88 16.87 0.51
CA SER A 115 23.62 16.25 -0.60
C SER A 115 24.76 17.14 -1.13
N GLN A 116 25.45 17.85 -0.24
CA GLN A 116 26.59 18.68 -0.63
C GLN A 116 27.78 17.79 -0.95
N GLU A 117 28.45 18.03 -2.07
CA GLU A 117 29.66 17.29 -2.41
C GLU A 117 30.78 17.66 -1.45
N LEU A 118 31.25 16.70 -0.65
CA LEU A 118 32.18 16.97 0.44
C LEU A 118 33.51 17.53 -0.06
N ALA A 119 33.94 17.16 -1.27
CA ALA A 119 35.14 17.69 -1.91
C ALA A 119 35.08 19.21 -2.17
N LEU A 120 33.88 19.78 -2.26
CA LEU A 120 33.64 21.20 -2.50
C LEU A 120 33.34 21.99 -1.21
N VAL A 121 33.26 21.32 -0.06
CA VAL A 121 32.91 21.92 1.22
C VAL A 121 34.17 22.13 2.07
N ASP A 122 34.37 23.36 2.55
CA ASP A 122 35.35 23.61 3.60
C ASP A 122 34.81 23.11 4.95
N ILE A 123 35.11 21.85 5.25
CA ILE A 123 34.66 21.21 6.47
C ILE A 123 35.24 21.86 7.73
N LYS A 124 36.43 22.47 7.67
CA LYS A 124 37.01 23.12 8.86
C LYS A 124 36.18 24.33 9.25
N THR A 125 35.82 25.15 8.27
CA THR A 125 34.96 26.31 8.48
C THR A 125 33.55 25.90 8.90
N LEU A 126 33.00 24.83 8.34
CA LEU A 126 31.69 24.29 8.77
C LEU A 126 31.70 23.83 10.23
N LEU A 127 32.72 23.08 10.64
CA LEU A 127 32.87 22.60 12.02
C LEU A 127 33.09 23.74 13.01
N ALA A 128 33.90 24.74 12.64
CA ALA A 128 34.06 25.97 13.43
C ALA A 128 32.72 26.69 13.59
N ARG A 129 31.95 26.82 12.51
CA ARG A 129 30.61 27.43 12.55
C ARG A 129 29.64 26.68 13.47
N ILE A 130 29.67 25.35 13.47
CA ILE A 130 28.85 24.52 14.38
C ILE A 130 29.23 24.81 15.84
N LYS A 131 30.52 24.91 16.13
CA LYS A 131 31.04 25.20 17.46
C LYS A 131 30.69 26.62 17.92
N ASP A 132 31.01 27.63 17.10
CA ASP A 132 30.85 29.04 17.46
C ASP A 132 29.39 29.45 17.65
N ASN A 133 28.49 28.88 16.83
CA ASN A 133 27.05 29.10 16.97
C ASN A 133 26.38 28.14 17.95
N ARG A 134 27.16 27.30 18.66
CA ARG A 134 26.67 26.31 19.64
C ARG A 134 25.52 25.46 19.08
N MET A 135 25.66 25.00 17.84
CA MET A 135 24.58 24.33 17.14
C MET A 135 24.29 22.95 17.74
N ASN A 136 23.00 22.63 17.88
CA ASN A 136 22.50 21.28 18.09
C ASN A 136 22.17 20.68 16.74
N GLY A 137 22.66 19.47 16.47
CA GLY A 137 22.46 18.89 15.15
C GLY A 137 23.13 17.57 14.88
N CYS A 138 23.01 17.14 13.64
CA CYS A 138 23.65 15.95 13.12
C CYS A 138 24.33 16.27 11.79
N LEU A 139 25.63 16.03 11.72
CA LEU A 139 26.38 16.02 10.49
C LEU A 139 26.42 14.59 9.96
N ARG A 140 25.91 14.38 8.75
CA ARG A 140 25.94 13.08 8.08
C ARG A 140 26.93 13.15 6.93
N ILE A 141 27.86 12.23 6.91
CA ILE A 141 28.84 12.05 5.84
C ILE A 141 28.58 10.67 5.25
N TYR A 142 28.28 10.59 3.96
CA TYR A 142 27.89 9.32 3.36
C TYR A 142 28.35 9.18 1.92
N THR A 143 28.56 7.94 1.51
CA THR A 143 28.65 7.51 0.11
C THR A 143 27.43 6.65 -0.22
N ASN A 144 27.41 6.03 -1.39
CA ASN A 144 26.39 5.04 -1.72
C ASN A 144 26.45 3.79 -0.83
N GLU A 145 27.59 3.54 -0.17
CA GLU A 145 27.83 2.30 0.57
C GLU A 145 28.07 2.51 2.05
N ARG A 146 28.60 3.66 2.47
CA ARG A 146 29.01 3.93 3.86
C ARG A 146 28.30 5.18 4.40
N LEU A 147 27.95 5.15 5.67
CA LEU A 147 27.45 6.29 6.43
C LEU A 147 28.30 6.50 7.69
N ALA A 148 28.65 7.75 7.94
CA ALA A 148 29.14 8.26 9.21
C ALA A 148 28.25 9.40 9.69
N MET A 149 28.04 9.49 11.00
CA MET A 149 27.23 10.51 11.63
C MET A 149 27.97 11.09 12.83
N ILE A 150 27.90 12.41 12.98
CA ILE A 150 28.44 13.12 14.13
C ILE A 150 27.31 13.95 14.72
N PHE A 151 26.98 13.66 15.98
CA PHE A 151 25.95 14.40 16.70
C PHE A 151 26.58 15.52 17.50
N TYR A 152 25.94 16.68 17.52
CA TYR A 152 26.40 17.88 18.21
C TYR A 152 25.38 18.35 19.24
N LYS A 153 25.85 18.70 20.43
CA LYS A 153 25.11 19.41 21.48
C LYS A 153 25.90 20.62 21.91
N ASP A 154 25.29 21.80 21.86
CA ASP A 154 25.92 23.08 22.17
C ASP A 154 27.23 23.31 21.38
N GLY A 155 27.29 22.83 20.13
CA GLY A 155 28.47 22.92 19.28
C GLY A 155 29.59 21.92 19.60
N ASN A 156 29.41 21.05 20.60
CA ASN A 156 30.36 19.99 20.96
C ASN A 156 29.91 18.65 20.38
N PRO A 157 30.83 17.84 19.83
CA PRO A 157 30.49 16.51 19.36
C PRO A 157 30.13 15.59 20.55
N LEU A 158 28.94 15.02 20.52
CA LEU A 158 28.50 13.97 21.46
C LEU A 158 29.15 12.63 21.13
N GLY A 159 29.47 12.40 19.86
CA GLY A 159 30.29 11.29 19.40
C GLY A 159 30.03 10.92 17.95
N PHE A 160 30.69 9.84 17.54
CA PHE A 160 30.84 9.40 16.15
C PHE A 160 30.12 8.07 15.96
N PHE A 161 29.34 7.96 14.89
CA PHE A 161 28.70 6.72 14.50
C PHE A 161 29.11 6.36 13.08
N ASN A 162 29.34 5.08 12.81
CA ASN A 162 29.57 4.57 11.46
C ASN A 162 28.77 3.28 11.23
N ASP A 163 28.56 2.88 9.98
CA ASP A 163 27.77 1.68 9.60
C ASP A 163 28.29 0.34 10.20
N GLY A 164 29.43 0.31 10.90
CA GLY A 164 29.95 -0.85 11.62
C GLY A 164 29.84 -0.77 13.15
N SER A 165 29.48 0.37 13.74
CA SER A 165 29.44 0.55 15.19
C SER A 165 28.07 0.16 15.76
N GLU A 166 28.07 -0.53 16.91
CA GLU A 166 26.83 -0.77 17.67
C GLU A 166 26.48 0.40 18.60
N THR A 167 27.47 1.23 18.94
CA THR A 167 27.37 2.34 19.89
C THR A 167 28.01 3.62 19.35
N ILE A 168 27.76 4.74 20.01
CA ILE A 168 28.47 5.99 19.75
C ILE A 168 29.94 5.81 20.18
N GLU A 169 30.86 6.07 19.27
CA GLU A 169 32.29 6.09 19.53
C GLU A 169 32.75 7.48 19.93
N THR A 170 33.74 7.55 20.82
CA THR A 170 34.34 8.82 21.26
C THR A 170 35.49 9.28 20.35
N THR A 171 35.90 8.45 19.39
CA THR A 171 37.02 8.72 18.49
C THR A 171 36.59 8.76 17.03
N PRO A 172 37.09 9.72 16.22
CA PRO A 172 36.65 9.95 14.83
C PRO A 172 37.23 8.99 13.78
N GLY A 173 37.91 7.91 14.18
CA GLY A 173 38.81 7.11 13.33
C GLY A 173 38.19 6.70 11.99
N ASP A 174 37.08 5.98 12.05
CA ASP A 174 36.43 5.45 10.84
C ASP A 174 35.58 6.49 10.09
N SER A 175 35.07 7.50 10.80
CA SER A 175 34.31 8.60 10.20
C SER A 175 35.19 9.46 9.28
N GLN A 176 36.46 9.67 9.63
CA GLN A 176 37.41 10.37 8.77
C GLN A 176 37.79 9.58 7.52
N HIS A 177 37.75 8.25 7.58
CA HIS A 177 38.01 7.41 6.42
C HIS A 177 36.89 7.55 5.38
N ILE A 178 35.63 7.58 5.82
CA ILE A 178 34.46 7.75 4.93
C ILE A 178 34.48 9.12 4.26
N ALA A 179 34.89 10.17 4.98
CA ALA A 179 35.04 11.53 4.45
C ALA A 179 36.08 11.66 3.31
N LYS A 180 37.03 10.72 3.21
CA LYS A 180 38.07 10.71 2.17
C LYS A 180 37.67 9.88 0.93
N LEU A 181 36.53 9.18 0.98
CA LEU A 181 36.08 8.36 -0.14
C LEU A 181 35.58 9.24 -1.30
N PRO A 182 35.85 8.85 -2.55
CA PRO A 182 35.36 9.58 -3.72
C PRO A 182 33.83 9.59 -3.76
N GLY A 183 33.25 10.74 -4.09
CA GLY A 183 31.80 10.93 -4.13
C GLY A 183 31.12 11.02 -2.75
N ALA A 184 31.89 11.22 -1.67
CA ALA A 184 31.34 11.49 -0.35
C ALA A 184 30.47 12.76 -0.36
N LYS A 185 29.30 12.66 0.25
CA LYS A 185 28.30 13.72 0.38
C LYS A 185 28.08 14.06 1.84
N LEU A 186 27.61 15.28 2.07
CA LEU A 186 27.36 15.84 3.38
C LEU A 186 25.94 16.38 3.48
N ASP A 187 25.27 16.01 4.57
CA ASP A 187 24.07 16.67 5.05
C ASP A 187 24.34 17.27 6.44
N LEU A 188 23.76 18.43 6.72
CA LEU A 188 23.73 19.00 8.06
C LEU A 188 22.28 19.25 8.46
N PHE A 189 21.88 18.63 9.57
CA PHE A 189 20.58 18.81 10.19
C PHE A 189 20.74 19.62 11.47
N THR A 190 19.90 20.62 11.66
CA THR A 190 19.75 21.33 12.93
C THR A 190 18.56 20.75 13.68
N THR A 191 18.71 20.60 14.99
CA THR A 191 17.70 19.96 15.83
C THR A 191 17.36 20.84 17.02
N VAL A 192 16.16 20.67 17.55
CA VAL A 192 15.82 21.18 18.88
C VAL A 192 16.62 20.42 19.95
N ASN A 193 16.65 20.93 21.18
CA ASN A 193 17.38 20.27 22.25
C ASN A 193 16.84 18.84 22.46
N PRO A 194 17.69 17.80 22.40
CA PRO A 194 17.30 16.41 22.65
C PRO A 194 16.54 16.21 23.97
N ASP A 195 16.84 17.00 25.00
CA ASP A 195 16.21 16.87 26.31
C ASP A 195 14.75 17.37 26.32
N GLU A 196 14.41 18.36 25.50
CA GLU A 196 13.04 18.88 25.34
C GLU A 196 12.15 17.91 24.56
N LEU A 197 12.76 17.02 23.77
CA LEU A 197 12.09 16.08 22.88
C LEU A 197 11.58 14.82 23.61
N MET A 198 12.13 14.48 24.79
CA MET A 198 11.79 13.24 25.53
C MET A 198 10.53 13.34 26.40
N ALA A 199 9.92 14.53 26.50
CA ALA A 199 8.78 14.75 27.38
C ALA A 199 7.47 14.12 26.87
N LEU A 200 7.38 13.79 25.57
CA LEU A 200 6.15 13.36 24.92
C LEU A 200 6.14 11.85 24.71
N ASN A 201 5.16 11.16 25.30
CA ASN A 201 4.82 9.79 24.94
C ASN A 201 3.61 9.80 24.00
N LEU A 202 3.85 9.57 22.71
CA LEU A 202 2.79 9.57 21.69
C LEU A 202 1.72 8.51 21.97
N LEU A 203 2.04 7.41 22.66
CA LEU A 203 1.05 6.38 23.02
C LEU A 203 0.06 6.83 24.09
N GLU A 204 0.34 7.91 24.83
CA GLU A 204 -0.61 8.49 25.80
C GLU A 204 -1.66 9.39 25.13
N ILE A 205 -1.36 9.86 23.91
CA ILE A 205 -2.19 10.83 23.17
C ILE A 205 -2.89 10.16 21.98
N ILE A 206 -2.30 9.10 21.43
CA ILE A 206 -2.77 8.41 20.25
C ILE A 206 -3.40 7.07 20.62
N ASP A 207 -4.69 6.90 20.34
CA ASP A 207 -5.36 5.61 20.42
C ASP A 207 -5.01 4.74 19.19
N VAL A 208 -3.96 3.93 19.33
CA VAL A 208 -3.51 3.01 18.29
C VAL A 208 -4.57 1.96 17.96
N GLY A 209 -5.40 1.56 18.94
CA GLY A 209 -6.47 0.60 18.74
C GLY A 209 -7.56 1.15 17.81
N GLN A 210 -8.03 2.36 18.09
CA GLN A 210 -9.03 3.03 17.26
C GLN A 210 -8.53 3.28 15.83
N ILE A 211 -7.29 3.76 15.68
CA ILE A 211 -6.66 3.96 14.35
C ILE A 211 -6.60 2.64 13.58
N TRP A 212 -6.21 1.55 14.24
CA TRP A 212 -6.10 0.24 13.63
C TRP A 212 -7.47 -0.29 13.16
N GLU A 213 -8.51 -0.15 13.97
CA GLU A 213 -9.88 -0.53 13.60
C GLU A 213 -10.40 0.29 12.42
N ALA A 214 -10.17 1.60 12.42
CA ALA A 214 -10.56 2.48 11.31
C ALA A 214 -9.88 2.06 9.99
N ALA A 215 -8.59 1.72 10.02
CA ALA A 215 -7.85 1.24 8.85
C ALA A 215 -8.41 -0.10 8.33
N GLN A 216 -8.69 -1.05 9.23
CA GLN A 216 -9.29 -2.34 8.85
C GLN A 216 -10.70 -2.18 8.24
N ASN A 217 -11.53 -1.31 8.81
CA ASN A 217 -12.88 -1.06 8.32
C ASN A 217 -12.85 -0.40 6.94
N SER A 218 -11.95 0.57 6.74
CA SER A 218 -11.73 1.23 5.45
C SER A 218 -11.31 0.22 4.37
N ARG A 219 -10.43 -0.72 4.70
CA ARG A 219 -10.03 -1.80 3.79
C ARG A 219 -11.19 -2.74 3.45
N LYS A 220 -11.95 -3.19 4.46
CA LYS A 220 -13.12 -4.06 4.24
C LYS A 220 -14.15 -3.37 3.33
N ALA A 221 -14.40 -2.09 3.56
CA ALA A 221 -15.30 -1.29 2.73
C ALA A 221 -14.80 -1.17 1.27
N ALA A 222 -13.50 -0.92 1.08
CA ALA A 222 -12.89 -0.86 -0.26
C ALA A 222 -12.99 -2.21 -1.00
N MET A 223 -12.71 -3.33 -0.31
CA MET A 223 -12.86 -4.66 -0.88
C MET A 223 -14.31 -4.98 -1.27
N HIS A 224 -15.27 -4.64 -0.41
CA HIS A 224 -16.69 -4.84 -0.71
C HIS A 224 -17.17 -3.98 -1.89
N LYS A 225 -16.65 -2.75 -2.01
CA LYS A 225 -16.93 -1.89 -3.17
C LYS A 225 -16.37 -2.50 -4.46
N LEU A 226 -15.13 -2.98 -4.44
CA LEU A 226 -14.51 -3.67 -5.58
C LEU A 226 -15.29 -4.93 -5.99
N SER A 227 -15.73 -5.76 -5.03
CA SER A 227 -16.57 -6.93 -5.30
C SER A 227 -17.88 -6.53 -5.98
N LYS A 228 -18.58 -5.52 -5.45
CA LYS A 228 -19.83 -5.02 -6.04
C LYS A 228 -19.64 -4.46 -7.45
N GLU A 229 -18.55 -3.73 -7.70
CA GLU A 229 -18.23 -3.23 -9.04
C GLU A 229 -17.92 -4.37 -10.02
N GLN A 230 -17.21 -5.40 -9.58
CA GLN A 230 -16.95 -6.60 -10.38
C GLN A 230 -18.23 -7.37 -10.69
N GLU A 231 -19.08 -7.58 -9.68
CA GLU A 231 -20.40 -8.22 -9.86
C GLU A 231 -21.29 -7.41 -10.80
N GLY A 232 -21.30 -6.08 -10.68
CA GLY A 232 -22.02 -5.19 -11.58
C GLY A 232 -21.53 -5.29 -13.02
N ARG A 233 -20.21 -5.29 -13.23
CA ARG A 233 -19.62 -5.50 -14.57
C ARG A 233 -19.94 -6.88 -15.13
N GLN A 234 -19.88 -7.93 -14.31
CA GLN A 234 -20.26 -9.27 -14.74
C GLN A 234 -21.75 -9.37 -15.08
N ARG A 235 -22.63 -8.67 -14.36
CA ARG A 235 -24.06 -8.60 -14.68
C ARG A 235 -24.29 -7.92 -16.04
N LEU A 236 -23.67 -6.77 -16.28
CA LEU A 236 -23.78 -6.06 -17.57
C LEU A 236 -23.28 -6.93 -18.73
N VAL A 237 -22.11 -7.57 -18.60
CA VAL A 237 -21.59 -8.48 -19.63
C VAL A 237 -22.53 -9.67 -19.87
N ARG A 238 -23.20 -10.17 -18.83
CA ARG A 238 -24.19 -11.25 -18.98
C ARG A 238 -25.47 -10.76 -19.65
N GLU A 239 -25.94 -9.55 -19.34
CA GLU A 239 -27.11 -8.94 -19.98
C GLU A 239 -26.85 -8.65 -21.46
N ASP A 240 -25.69 -8.11 -21.82
CA ASP A 240 -25.29 -7.88 -23.21
C ASP A 240 -25.23 -9.19 -24.01
N ARG A 241 -24.70 -10.27 -23.42
CA ARG A 241 -24.68 -11.61 -24.05
C ARG A 241 -26.08 -12.15 -24.28
N LEU A 242 -27.01 -11.92 -23.36
CA LEU A 242 -28.41 -12.36 -23.52
C LEU A 242 -29.14 -11.57 -24.61
N SER A 243 -28.90 -10.26 -24.69
CA SER A 243 -29.44 -9.43 -25.77
C SER A 243 -28.91 -9.87 -27.14
N ALA A 244 -27.61 -10.14 -27.25
CA ALA A 244 -27.02 -10.64 -28.50
C ALA A 244 -27.54 -12.03 -28.90
N LEU A 245 -27.82 -12.90 -27.90
CA LEU A 245 -28.43 -14.21 -28.14
C LEU A 245 -29.88 -14.06 -28.62
N GLU A 246 -30.65 -13.15 -28.02
CA GLU A 246 -32.01 -12.82 -28.45
C GLU A 246 -32.04 -12.32 -29.91
N GLU A 247 -31.13 -11.42 -30.28
CA GLU A 247 -30.99 -10.95 -31.67
C GLU A 247 -30.66 -12.11 -32.63
N SER A 248 -29.78 -13.02 -32.23
CA SER A 248 -29.40 -14.18 -33.04
C SER A 248 -30.57 -15.15 -33.23
N VAL A 249 -31.33 -15.44 -32.17
CA VAL A 249 -32.54 -16.28 -32.25
C VAL A 249 -33.61 -15.61 -33.11
N THR A 250 -33.74 -14.27 -33.01
CA THR A 250 -34.66 -13.48 -33.83
C THR A 250 -34.31 -13.58 -35.32
N ALA A 251 -33.02 -13.44 -35.66
CA ALA A 251 -32.55 -13.61 -37.04
C ALA A 251 -32.89 -15.00 -37.60
N VAL A 252 -32.66 -16.06 -36.82
CA VAL A 252 -33.04 -17.42 -37.24
C VAL A 252 -34.56 -17.55 -37.44
N CYS A 253 -35.37 -17.00 -36.54
CA CYS A 253 -36.83 -17.02 -36.70
C CYS A 253 -37.30 -16.27 -37.95
N VAL A 254 -36.71 -15.11 -38.26
CA VAL A 254 -37.03 -14.34 -39.49
C VAL A 254 -36.62 -15.10 -40.75
N ASP A 255 -35.45 -15.73 -40.77
CA ASP A 255 -34.95 -16.48 -41.93
C ASP A 255 -35.85 -17.67 -42.31
N TYR A 256 -36.45 -18.36 -41.33
CA TYR A 256 -37.26 -19.55 -41.57
C TYR A 256 -38.77 -19.29 -41.62
N LEU A 257 -39.28 -18.28 -40.90
CA LEU A 257 -40.72 -18.00 -40.75
C LEU A 257 -41.14 -16.60 -41.27
N GLY A 258 -40.19 -15.75 -41.69
CA GLY A 258 -40.44 -14.38 -42.16
C GLY A 258 -40.88 -13.43 -41.03
N ASP A 259 -41.42 -12.26 -41.41
CA ASP A 259 -41.87 -11.21 -40.46
C ASP A 259 -42.91 -11.70 -39.44
N MET A 260 -43.68 -12.73 -39.80
CA MET A 260 -44.67 -13.34 -38.91
C MET A 260 -44.02 -14.23 -37.84
N GLY A 261 -42.83 -14.77 -38.11
CA GLY A 261 -42.00 -15.48 -37.14
C GLY A 261 -41.50 -14.58 -36.02
N ASN A 262 -41.08 -13.36 -36.35
CA ASN A 262 -40.66 -12.37 -35.36
C ASN A 262 -41.79 -12.03 -34.38
N LYS A 263 -43.01 -11.82 -34.89
CA LYS A 263 -44.19 -11.53 -34.05
C LYS A 263 -44.58 -12.67 -33.12
N ILE A 264 -44.36 -13.93 -33.55
CA ILE A 264 -44.60 -15.10 -32.69
C ILE A 264 -43.49 -15.19 -31.65
N LEU A 265 -42.22 -15.01 -32.05
CA LEU A 265 -41.09 -15.02 -31.12
C LEU A 265 -41.22 -13.95 -30.04
N GLU A 266 -41.53 -12.71 -30.41
CA GLU A 266 -41.69 -11.58 -29.48
C GLU A 266 -42.81 -11.85 -28.45
N LYS A 267 -43.93 -12.42 -28.92
CA LYS A 267 -45.06 -12.81 -28.06
C LYS A 267 -44.70 -13.94 -27.09
N GLU A 268 -43.99 -14.96 -27.55
CA GLU A 268 -43.60 -16.10 -26.72
C GLU A 268 -42.45 -15.75 -25.76
N LEU A 269 -41.50 -14.88 -26.18
CA LEU A 269 -40.48 -14.30 -25.29
C LEU A 269 -41.15 -13.48 -24.19
N GLN A 270 -42.13 -12.64 -24.52
CA GLN A 270 -42.85 -11.84 -23.52
C GLN A 270 -43.66 -12.72 -22.55
N ALA A 271 -44.24 -13.83 -23.04
CA ALA A 271 -44.95 -14.80 -22.21
C ALA A 271 -44.01 -15.60 -21.29
N ALA A 272 -42.75 -15.82 -21.70
CA ALA A 272 -41.73 -16.56 -20.97
C ALA A 272 -40.88 -15.67 -20.01
N GLY A 273 -41.22 -14.39 -19.85
CA GLY A 273 -40.51 -13.47 -18.95
C GLY A 273 -39.35 -12.69 -19.59
N GLY A 274 -39.27 -12.66 -20.93
CA GLY A 274 -38.23 -11.98 -21.71
C GLY A 274 -37.05 -12.89 -22.04
N ASN A 275 -35.92 -12.31 -22.44
CA ASN A 275 -34.70 -13.05 -22.81
C ASN A 275 -34.05 -13.84 -21.67
N THR A 276 -34.56 -13.73 -20.44
CA THR A 276 -34.16 -14.58 -19.31
C THR A 276 -34.48 -16.05 -19.54
N CYS A 277 -35.49 -16.39 -20.37
CA CYS A 277 -35.82 -17.78 -20.69
C CYS A 277 -34.75 -18.49 -21.55
N LEU A 278 -33.84 -17.71 -22.16
CA LEU A 278 -32.68 -18.23 -22.90
C LEU A 278 -31.51 -18.61 -21.96
N ARG A 279 -31.69 -18.46 -20.63
CA ARG A 279 -30.68 -18.81 -19.62
C ARG A 279 -30.68 -20.29 -19.23
N SER A 280 -31.81 -20.96 -19.36
CA SER A 280 -31.98 -22.36 -18.96
C SER A 280 -32.32 -23.21 -20.18
N VAL A 281 -31.65 -24.36 -20.30
CA VAL A 281 -31.91 -25.34 -21.37
C VAL A 281 -33.37 -25.81 -21.35
N GLU A 282 -33.99 -25.92 -20.17
CA GLU A 282 -35.38 -26.33 -20.02
C GLU A 282 -36.36 -25.24 -20.49
N GLU A 283 -36.10 -23.98 -20.15
CA GLU A 283 -36.95 -22.84 -20.54
C GLU A 283 -36.80 -22.53 -22.03
N ALA A 284 -35.58 -22.65 -22.57
CA ALA A 284 -35.31 -22.55 -24.00
C ALA A 284 -36.02 -23.65 -24.80
N ALA A 285 -36.05 -24.89 -24.30
CA ALA A 285 -36.79 -25.99 -24.93
C ALA A 285 -38.31 -25.75 -24.93
N GLN A 286 -38.85 -25.13 -23.89
CA GLN A 286 -40.26 -24.72 -23.82
C GLN A 286 -40.57 -23.63 -24.85
N LEU A 287 -39.70 -22.63 -25.00
CA LEU A 287 -39.80 -21.59 -26.03
C LEU A 287 -39.80 -22.20 -27.44
N ILE A 288 -38.87 -23.11 -27.73
CA ILE A 288 -38.78 -23.82 -29.02
C ILE A 288 -40.06 -24.62 -29.31
N THR A 289 -40.68 -25.21 -28.28
CA THR A 289 -41.94 -25.96 -28.41
C THR A 289 -43.15 -25.05 -28.62
N ALA A 290 -43.13 -23.84 -28.05
CA ALA A 290 -44.16 -22.83 -28.29
C ALA A 290 -44.04 -22.23 -29.70
N LEU A 291 -42.82 -21.94 -30.16
CA LEU A 291 -42.52 -21.51 -31.53
C LEU A 291 -42.97 -22.54 -32.57
N GLU A 292 -42.78 -23.84 -32.31
CA GLU A 292 -43.29 -24.90 -33.18
C GLU A 292 -44.82 -24.87 -33.29
N ARG A 293 -45.53 -24.66 -32.18
CA ARG A 293 -46.99 -24.54 -32.18
C ARG A 293 -47.45 -23.33 -32.98
N GLY A 294 -46.79 -22.18 -32.81
CA GLY A 294 -47.05 -20.98 -33.59
C GLY A 294 -46.77 -21.16 -35.09
N ALA A 295 -45.65 -21.79 -35.46
CA ALA A 295 -45.27 -22.03 -36.85
C ALA A 295 -46.23 -23.00 -37.57
N LYS A 296 -46.78 -24.00 -36.86
CA LYS A 296 -47.81 -24.91 -37.40
C LYS A 296 -49.11 -24.18 -37.74
N LEU A 297 -49.49 -23.16 -36.96
CA LEU A 297 -50.67 -22.33 -37.24
C LEU A 297 -50.49 -21.45 -38.50
N LEU A 298 -49.26 -21.18 -38.91
CA LEU A 298 -48.93 -20.45 -40.14
C LEU A 298 -48.86 -21.33 -41.40
N MET A 299 -49.24 -22.61 -41.31
CA MET A 299 -49.15 -23.58 -42.43
C MET A 299 -47.74 -23.73 -43.03
N VAL A 300 -46.70 -23.50 -42.23
CA VAL A 300 -45.31 -23.71 -42.66
C VAL A 300 -45.01 -25.21 -42.72
N GLY A 301 -44.38 -25.66 -43.80
CA GLY A 301 -44.04 -27.07 -43.99
C GLY A 301 -43.15 -27.62 -42.87
N GLN A 302 -43.48 -28.81 -42.37
CA GLN A 302 -42.76 -29.52 -41.30
C GLN A 302 -41.22 -29.59 -41.49
N PRO A 303 -40.66 -29.73 -42.71
CA PRO A 303 -39.20 -29.74 -42.91
C PRO A 303 -38.52 -28.41 -42.56
N ARG A 304 -39.21 -27.28 -42.76
CA ARG A 304 -38.68 -25.94 -42.42
C ARG A 304 -38.71 -25.70 -40.92
N ILE A 305 -39.76 -26.16 -40.25
CA ILE A 305 -39.91 -26.07 -38.79
C ILE A 305 -38.80 -26.88 -38.09
N ASN A 306 -38.52 -28.10 -38.54
CA ASN A 306 -37.47 -28.93 -37.94
C ASN A 306 -36.08 -28.30 -38.10
N LYS A 307 -35.75 -27.76 -39.29
CA LYS A 307 -34.49 -27.04 -39.52
C LYS A 307 -34.34 -25.79 -38.67
N MET A 308 -35.42 -25.03 -38.47
CA MET A 308 -35.42 -23.88 -37.57
C MET A 308 -35.11 -24.29 -36.12
N LYS A 309 -35.73 -25.38 -35.63
CA LYS A 309 -35.48 -25.87 -34.27
C LYS A 309 -34.02 -26.28 -34.07
N GLU A 310 -33.45 -27.01 -35.03
CA GLU A 310 -32.03 -27.40 -35.00
C GLU A 310 -31.10 -26.18 -35.01
N SER A 311 -31.39 -25.17 -35.84
CA SER A 311 -30.61 -23.92 -35.89
C SER A 311 -30.70 -23.10 -34.59
N ILE A 312 -31.88 -23.00 -33.98
CA ILE A 312 -32.06 -22.30 -32.69
C ILE A 312 -31.34 -23.05 -31.56
N SER A 313 -31.48 -24.38 -31.48
CA SER A 313 -30.76 -25.20 -30.50
C SER A 313 -29.24 -25.05 -30.65
N SER A 314 -28.73 -25.06 -31.88
CA SER A 314 -27.30 -24.88 -32.18
C SER A 314 -26.79 -23.49 -31.75
N VAL A 315 -27.56 -22.42 -32.00
CA VAL A 315 -27.20 -21.06 -31.57
C VAL A 315 -27.16 -20.93 -30.04
N ILE A 316 -28.08 -21.58 -29.33
CA ILE A 316 -28.13 -21.60 -27.86
C ILE A 316 -26.97 -22.43 -27.28
N GLU A 317 -26.63 -23.57 -27.90
CA GLU A 317 -25.48 -24.39 -27.52
C GLU A 317 -24.14 -23.68 -27.76
N GLN A 318 -23.99 -23.00 -28.91
CA GLN A 318 -22.79 -22.24 -29.26
C GLN A 318 -22.57 -20.99 -28.39
N ALA A 319 -23.64 -20.40 -27.86
CA ALA A 319 -23.58 -19.25 -26.96
C ALA A 319 -23.03 -19.60 -25.56
N GLY A 320 -22.84 -20.89 -25.24
CA GLY A 320 -22.09 -21.34 -24.07
C GLY A 320 -22.69 -20.86 -22.73
N ILE A 321 -24.03 -20.89 -22.62
CA ILE A 321 -24.74 -20.58 -21.36
C ILE A 321 -24.80 -21.81 -20.42
N VAL A 322 -24.18 -22.94 -20.83
CA VAL A 322 -23.87 -24.12 -20.00
C VAL A 322 -22.41 -24.12 -19.59
#